data_AF-B4RKM4-F1
#
_entry.id   AF-B4RKM4-F1
#
_cell.length_a   1.000
_cell.length_b   1.000
_cell.length_c   1.000
_cell.angle_alpha   90.00
_cell.angle_beta   90.00
_cell.angle_gamma   90.00
#
_symmetry.space_group_name_H-M   'P 1'
#
loop_
_entity.id
_entity.type
_entity.pdbx_description
1 polymer ?
#
loop_
_entity_poly.entity_id
_entity_poly.type
_entity_poly.pdbx_seq_one_letter_code
_entity_poly.pdbx_strand_id
1 'polypeptide(L)'
;MKTVPTILTGILLATALPASAHGMHKSKPLAMDELPPICQQYFKRTETCYNKAGNKADFARNNTKFLFQALPAADLGQRKQMCQIAMDSFAEKTRNLNCE
;
A
#
# COMPACT_ATOMS: atom_id res chain seq x y z
N MET A 1 -38.76 -45.32 -8.30
CA MET A 1 -38.22 -44.50 -7.19
C MET A 1 -36.75 -44.25 -7.48
N LYS A 2 -36.33 -43.00 -7.68
CA LYS A 2 -34.91 -42.62 -7.83
C LYS A 2 -34.61 -41.51 -6.82
N THR A 3 -33.58 -41.76 -6.03
CA THR A 3 -33.16 -41.02 -4.84
C THR A 3 -32.47 -39.70 -5.20
N VAL A 4 -32.67 -38.72 -4.33
CA VAL A 4 -32.28 -37.31 -4.33
C VAL A 4 -30.75 -37.10 -4.33
N PRO A 5 -30.21 -35.96 -4.79
CA PRO A 5 -29.01 -35.39 -4.22
C PRO A 5 -29.35 -34.12 -3.42
N THR A 6 -29.14 -34.20 -2.11
CA THR A 6 -29.25 -33.08 -1.16
C THR A 6 -28.17 -32.05 -1.46
N ILE A 7 -28.56 -30.84 -1.85
CA ILE A 7 -27.65 -29.70 -1.99
C ILE A 7 -27.41 -29.10 -0.60
N LEU A 8 -26.21 -29.31 -0.05
CA LEU A 8 -25.75 -28.60 1.15
C LEU A 8 -25.38 -27.16 0.76
N THR A 9 -26.27 -26.22 1.08
CA THR A 9 -25.97 -24.78 1.00
C THR A 9 -25.16 -24.39 2.23
N GLY A 10 -23.84 -24.40 2.12
CA GLY A 10 -22.93 -23.90 3.16
C GLY A 10 -23.10 -22.38 3.31
N ILE A 11 -23.60 -21.95 4.46
CA ILE A 11 -23.72 -20.54 4.83
C ILE A 11 -22.31 -20.03 5.13
N LEU A 12 -21.75 -19.19 4.24
CA LEU A 12 -20.55 -18.41 4.53
C LEU A 12 -20.91 -17.37 5.61
N LEU A 13 -20.48 -17.61 6.85
CA LEU A 13 -20.42 -16.56 7.86
C LEU A 13 -19.36 -15.54 7.44
N ALA A 14 -19.79 -14.45 6.82
CA ALA A 14 -18.98 -13.26 6.66
C ALA A 14 -18.81 -12.61 8.04
N THR A 15 -17.73 -12.95 8.74
CA THR A 15 -17.29 -12.19 9.91
C THR A 15 -16.80 -10.84 9.44
N ALA A 16 -17.67 -9.84 9.46
CA ALA A 16 -17.28 -8.45 9.34
C ALA A 16 -16.46 -8.08 10.58
N LEU A 17 -15.14 -8.22 10.49
CA LEU A 17 -14.23 -7.61 11.45
C LEU A 17 -14.46 -6.10 11.38
N PRO A 18 -14.83 -5.42 12.48
CA PRO A 18 -14.84 -3.98 12.49
C PRO A 18 -13.40 -3.52 12.30
N ALA A 19 -13.06 -3.10 11.09
CA ALA A 19 -11.85 -2.33 10.85
C ALA A 19 -12.03 -1.02 11.60
N SER A 20 -11.53 -0.94 12.83
CA SER A 20 -11.48 0.29 13.60
C SER A 20 -10.64 1.31 12.82
N ALA A 21 -11.30 2.15 12.04
CA ALA A 21 -10.72 3.29 11.33
C ALA A 21 -10.30 4.44 12.27
N HIS A 22 -10.30 4.20 13.58
CA HIS A 22 -9.98 5.19 14.60
C HIS A 22 -8.49 5.05 14.96
N GLY A 23 -7.61 5.83 14.32
CA GLY A 23 -6.22 5.86 14.78
C GLY A 23 -5.17 6.59 13.95
N MET A 24 -5.47 7.16 12.78
CA MET A 24 -4.41 7.85 12.03
C MET A 24 -3.92 9.15 12.72
N HIS A 25 -4.66 9.67 13.71
CA HIS A 25 -4.40 10.96 14.35
C HIS A 25 -3.44 10.94 15.56
N LYS A 26 -2.82 9.80 15.92
CA LYS A 26 -2.02 9.70 17.17
C LYS A 26 -0.58 9.21 16.98
N SER A 27 -0.17 8.84 15.77
CA SER A 27 1.19 8.34 15.52
C SER A 27 2.20 9.48 15.34
N LYS A 28 3.36 9.39 16.00
CA LYS A 28 4.50 10.29 15.74
C LYS A 28 4.91 10.16 14.26
N PRO A 29 5.04 11.25 13.49
CA PRO A 29 5.60 11.20 12.14
C PRO A 29 6.98 10.53 12.16
N LEU A 30 7.27 9.73 11.13
CA LEU A 30 8.58 9.13 10.94
C LEU A 30 9.41 10.01 10.00
N ALA A 31 10.65 10.25 10.35
CA ALA A 31 11.66 10.75 9.42
C ALA A 31 12.07 9.63 8.43
N MET A 32 12.66 10.01 7.30
CA MET A 32 13.03 9.06 6.24
C MET A 32 14.04 8.01 6.72
N ASP A 33 15.00 8.40 7.57
CA ASP A 33 16.03 7.54 8.15
C ASP A 33 15.48 6.58 9.23
N GLU A 34 14.34 6.91 9.85
CA GLU A 34 13.60 6.03 10.77
C GLU A 34 12.82 4.91 10.03
N LEU A 35 12.74 4.96 8.69
CA LEU A 35 12.00 3.96 7.90
C LEU A 35 12.82 2.68 7.65
N PRO A 36 12.18 1.53 7.44
CA PRO A 36 12.85 0.33 6.97
C PRO A 36 13.62 0.57 5.66
N PRO A 37 14.76 -0.11 5.42
CA PRO A 37 15.56 0.10 4.21
C PRO A 37 14.79 -0.02 2.90
N ILE A 38 13.83 -0.95 2.80
CA ILE A 38 12.98 -1.10 1.61
C ILE A 38 12.11 0.14 1.35
N CYS A 39 11.60 0.78 2.41
CA CYS A 39 10.84 2.02 2.29
C CYS A 39 11.74 3.16 1.84
N GLN A 40 12.93 3.30 2.42
CA GLN A 40 13.90 4.32 2.01
C GLN A 40 14.25 4.19 0.53
N GLN A 41 14.53 2.96 0.07
CA GLN A 41 14.79 2.67 -1.34
C GLN A 41 13.60 3.03 -2.22
N TYR A 42 12.38 2.66 -1.82
CA TYR A 42 11.17 2.98 -2.56
C TYR A 42 11.00 4.50 -2.72
N PHE A 43 11.05 5.27 -1.64
CA PHE A 43 10.86 6.72 -1.71
C PHE A 43 11.95 7.44 -2.49
N LYS A 44 13.21 6.97 -2.42
CA LYS A 44 14.30 7.51 -3.25
C LYS A 44 14.09 7.21 -4.74
N ARG A 45 13.67 5.99 -5.06
CA ARG A 45 13.33 5.57 -6.43
C ARG A 45 12.18 6.41 -7.00
N THR A 46 11.12 6.61 -6.22
CA THR A 46 9.96 7.39 -6.64
C THR A 46 10.30 8.86 -6.84
N GLU A 47 11.05 9.48 -5.92
CA GLU A 47 11.53 10.85 -6.06
C GLU A 47 12.35 11.04 -7.35
N THR A 48 13.27 10.12 -7.63
CA THR A 48 14.08 10.14 -8.85
C THR A 48 13.22 10.10 -10.11
N CYS A 49 12.27 9.16 -10.18
CA CYS A 49 11.32 9.07 -11.29
C CYS A 49 10.48 10.34 -11.43
N TYR A 50 9.89 10.83 -10.33
CA TYR A 50 8.95 11.95 -10.37
C TYR A 50 9.64 13.27 -10.73
N ASN A 51 10.91 13.43 -10.37
CA ASN A 51 11.69 14.61 -10.78
C ASN A 51 11.97 14.60 -12.29
N LYS A 52 12.18 13.43 -12.91
CA LYS A 52 12.29 13.31 -14.38
C LYS A 52 10.95 13.57 -15.09
N ALA A 53 9.86 13.05 -14.53
CA ALA A 53 8.53 13.16 -15.14
C ALA A 53 7.86 14.54 -14.97
N GLY A 54 8.36 15.37 -14.05
CA GLY A 54 7.79 16.69 -13.74
C GLY A 54 6.31 16.61 -13.35
N ASN A 55 5.51 17.56 -13.82
CA ASN A 55 4.08 17.67 -13.48
C ASN A 55 3.25 16.45 -13.87
N LYS A 56 3.72 15.61 -14.82
CA LYS A 56 3.02 14.37 -15.18
C LYS A 56 2.93 13.39 -14.00
N ALA A 57 3.83 13.53 -13.03
CA ALA A 57 3.89 12.66 -11.86
C ALA A 57 3.03 13.11 -10.67
N ASP A 58 2.30 14.23 -10.73
CA ASP A 58 1.61 14.80 -9.55
C ASP A 58 0.66 13.82 -8.87
N PHE A 59 -0.11 13.06 -9.65
CA PHE A 59 -0.99 12.02 -9.12
C PHE A 59 -0.21 10.90 -8.40
N ALA A 60 0.88 10.42 -9.02
CA ALA A 60 1.72 9.37 -8.45
C ALA A 60 2.46 9.87 -7.18
N ARG A 61 2.89 11.14 -7.19
CA ARG A 61 3.53 11.82 -6.04
C ARG A 61 2.56 11.93 -4.86
N ASN A 62 1.29 12.26 -5.11
CA ASN A 62 0.26 12.29 -4.08
C ASN A 62 -0.02 10.91 -3.47
N ASN A 63 -0.08 9.86 -4.29
CA ASN A 63 -0.23 8.48 -3.79
C ASN A 63 0.97 8.05 -2.94
N THR A 64 2.19 8.38 -3.37
CA THR A 64 3.41 8.12 -2.61
C THR A 64 3.41 8.87 -1.27
N LYS A 65 2.96 10.13 -1.26
CA LYS A 65 2.79 10.92 -0.03
C LYS A 65 1.78 10.28 0.92
N PHE A 66 0.65 9.78 0.39
CA PHE A 66 -0.34 9.08 1.21
C PHE A 66 0.24 7.83 1.87
N LEU A 67 1.02 7.03 1.13
CA LEU A 67 1.72 5.90 1.70
C LEU A 67 2.65 6.33 2.85
N PHE A 68 3.48 7.36 2.64
CA PHE A 68 4.38 7.88 3.69
C PHE A 68 3.61 8.28 4.96
N GLN A 69 2.46 8.94 4.79
CA GLN A 69 1.60 9.36 5.90
C GLN A 69 0.91 8.20 6.63
N ALA A 70 0.74 7.05 5.98
CA ALA A 70 0.16 5.86 6.59
C ALA A 70 1.17 5.05 7.42
N LEU A 71 2.47 5.11 7.09
CA LEU A 71 3.52 4.31 7.77
C LEU A 71 3.58 4.49 9.29
N PRO A 72 3.40 5.70 9.87
CA PRO A 72 3.39 5.88 11.32
C PRO A 72 2.35 5.04 12.08
N ALA A 73 1.22 4.70 11.45
CA ALA A 73 0.17 3.88 12.07
C ALA A 73 0.46 2.37 12.00
N ALA A 74 1.38 1.97 11.12
CA ALA A 74 1.76 0.59 10.91
C ALA A 74 2.89 0.16 11.85
N ASP A 75 2.90 -1.12 12.25
CA ASP A 75 4.05 -1.74 12.91
C ASP A 75 5.23 -1.96 11.94
N LEU A 76 6.38 -2.41 12.45
CA LEU A 76 7.58 -2.61 11.63
C LEU A 76 7.37 -3.62 10.48
N GLY A 77 6.65 -4.72 10.73
CA GLY A 77 6.38 -5.75 9.74
C GLY A 77 5.46 -5.22 8.63
N GLN A 78 4.39 -4.54 9.03
CA GLN A 78 3.44 -3.89 8.12
C GLN A 78 4.14 -2.83 7.26
N ARG A 79 4.98 -1.97 7.83
CA ARG A 79 5.75 -0.96 7.06
C ARG A 79 6.59 -1.61 5.97
N LYS A 80 7.31 -2.69 6.29
CA LYS A 80 8.12 -3.44 5.31
C LYS A 80 7.24 -3.98 4.19
N GLN A 81 6.13 -4.63 4.54
CA GLN A 81 5.22 -5.20 3.55
C GLN A 81 4.57 -4.14 2.64
N MET A 82 4.10 -3.02 3.21
CA MET A 82 3.50 -1.92 2.46
C MET A 82 4.49 -1.35 1.43
N CYS A 83 5.73 -1.09 1.84
CA CYS A 83 6.77 -0.59 0.95
C CYS A 83 7.25 -1.63 -0.06
N GLN A 84 7.27 -2.92 0.28
CA GLN A 84 7.58 -3.99 -0.66
C GLN A 84 6.52 -4.06 -1.78
N ILE A 85 5.23 -4.06 -1.43
CA ILE A 85 4.14 -4.03 -2.41
C ILE A 85 4.22 -2.77 -3.29
N ALA A 86 4.55 -1.62 -2.69
CA ALA A 86 4.73 -0.38 -3.42
C ALA A 86 5.93 -0.44 -4.38
N MET A 87 7.04 -1.04 -3.96
CA MET A 87 8.23 -1.27 -4.78
C MET A 87 7.94 -2.20 -5.97
N ASP A 88 7.28 -3.33 -5.71
CA ASP A 88 7.00 -4.35 -6.71
C ASP A 88 6.04 -3.84 -7.79
N SER A 89 5.06 -3.03 -7.39
CA SER A 89 4.07 -2.44 -8.32
C SER A 89 4.53 -1.13 -8.98
N PHE A 90 5.68 -0.59 -8.61
CA PHE A 90 6.08 0.76 -9.03
C PHE A 90 6.18 0.89 -10.54
N ALA A 91 6.96 0.02 -11.19
CA ALA A 91 7.24 0.09 -12.63
C ALA A 91 5.96 0.04 -13.48
N GLU A 92 5.02 -0.82 -13.11
CA GLU A 92 3.72 -0.91 -13.77
C GLU A 92 2.91 0.38 -13.58
N LYS A 93 2.80 0.86 -12.34
CA LYS A 93 2.00 2.05 -11.99
C LYS A 93 2.57 3.35 -12.55
N THR A 94 3.86 3.41 -12.82
CA THR A 94 4.53 4.59 -13.39
C THR A 94 4.94 4.43 -14.84
N ARG A 95 4.52 3.35 -15.53
CA ARG A 95 4.87 3.10 -16.94
C ARG A 95 4.57 4.30 -17.84
N ASN A 96 3.42 4.95 -17.65
CA ASN A 96 3.00 6.10 -18.48
C ASN A 96 3.81 7.38 -18.22
N LEU A 97 4.63 7.40 -17.17
CA LEU A 97 5.51 8.52 -16.84
C LEU A 97 6.84 8.45 -17.61
N ASN A 98 7.21 7.29 -18.16
CA ASN A 98 8.48 7.05 -18.88
C ASN A 98 9.70 7.62 -18.11
N CYS A 99 9.75 7.35 -16.81
CA CYS A 99 10.73 7.92 -15.88
C CYS A 99 11.79 6.92 -15.39
N GLU A 100 11.59 5.64 -15.73
CA GLU A 100 12.47 4.50 -15.44
C GLU A 100 12.96 3.88 -16.74
#